data_AF-A0A2V9Z9G0-F1
#
_entry.id   AF-A0A2V9Z9G0-F1
#
_cell.length_a   1.000
_cell.length_b   1.000
_cell.length_c   1.000
_cell.angle_alpha   90.00
_cell.angle_beta   90.00
_cell.angle_gamma   90.00
#
_symmetry.space_group_name_H-M   'P 1'
#
loop_
_entity.id
_entity.type
_entity.pdbx_description
1 polymer ?
#
loop_
_entity_poly.entity_id
_entity_poly.type
_entity_poly.pdbx_seq_one_letter_code
_entity_poly.pdbx_strand_id
1 'polypeptide(L)'
;MECRGYSDGLQRAMTDFGADEAFAAAAAKVKEHYGVEVPVSAVRGFTEEHGAAMLGQEKRKSDWPEGADRPGVPVLIAEMDGSMLPVVETAEAGVGEAAMDRRKTRHVGWKEARLALAHAPGSVTPSLGATLGSVEEAGERLAVCALKAGAGKQTKIHGVGDGAAWIIEQMEAQFGSQAQYLVDFYHLCDYLAAAGKVIVGNDQAAWMEEKMEWLKDNRWKDVLEALRPFLEPANVADSEAPVRACFRYLSNHSHFLDYKGALAAGLPIGSGEIESGHRYVFQKRLKIAGSWWKTENLKKMIALRVVRANGGWEDYWSVVRKEAA
;
A
#
# COMPACT_ATOMS: atom_id res chain seq x y z
N MET A 1 -0.47 25.55 -40.93
CA MET A 1 0.30 25.64 -39.68
C MET A 1 0.01 24.34 -38.94
N GLU A 2 0.86 23.33 -39.09
CA GLU A 2 0.71 22.10 -38.29
C GLU A 2 1.01 22.48 -36.85
N CYS A 3 0.08 22.22 -35.93
CA CYS A 3 0.36 22.35 -34.51
C CYS A 3 1.53 21.43 -34.18
N ARG A 4 2.70 22.03 -33.95
CA ARG A 4 3.83 21.31 -33.36
C ARG A 4 3.33 20.75 -32.03
N GLY A 5 3.48 19.44 -31.83
CA GLY A 5 3.11 18.77 -30.58
C GLY A 5 3.82 19.39 -29.37
N TYR A 6 3.36 19.05 -28.17
CA TYR A 6 4.02 19.47 -26.94
C TYR A 6 5.40 18.83 -26.87
N SER A 7 6.46 19.62 -26.66
CA SER A 7 7.82 19.09 -26.47
C SER A 7 7.90 18.18 -25.25
N ASP A 8 8.81 17.21 -25.24
CA ASP A 8 9.03 16.28 -24.11
C ASP A 8 9.25 17.00 -22.78
N GLY A 9 9.95 18.13 -22.77
CA GLY A 9 10.16 18.94 -21.57
C GLY A 9 8.85 19.49 -20.98
N LEU A 10 7.92 19.89 -21.85
CA LEU A 10 6.60 20.37 -21.45
C LEU A 10 5.69 19.21 -21.04
N GLN A 11 5.74 18.07 -21.73
CA GLN A 11 5.05 16.85 -21.30
C GLN A 11 5.51 16.38 -19.92
N ARG A 12 6.82 16.46 -19.66
CA ARG A 12 7.43 16.17 -18.36
C ARG A 12 6.91 17.09 -17.25
N ALA A 13 6.87 18.39 -17.49
CA ALA A 13 6.33 19.36 -16.52
C ALA A 13 4.83 19.13 -16.25
N MET A 14 4.04 18.88 -17.30
CA MET A 14 2.62 18.57 -17.17
C MET A 14 2.39 17.29 -16.33
N THR A 15 3.17 16.24 -16.60
CA THR A 15 3.10 14.96 -15.87
C THR A 15 3.54 15.11 -14.42
N ASP A 16 4.60 15.89 -14.17
CA ASP A 16 5.10 16.15 -12.81
C ASP A 16 3.99 16.79 -11.96
N PHE A 17 3.45 17.91 -12.40
CA PHE A 17 2.39 18.60 -11.67
C PHE A 17 1.09 17.78 -11.61
N GLY A 18 0.72 17.07 -12.68
CA GLY A 18 -0.47 16.22 -12.72
C GLY A 18 -0.41 15.03 -11.77
N ALA A 19 0.81 14.55 -11.45
CA ALA A 19 1.02 13.49 -10.48
C ALA A 19 0.79 13.95 -9.03
N ASP A 20 0.99 15.23 -8.72
CA ASP A 20 0.89 15.77 -7.36
C ASP A 20 -0.42 16.53 -7.12
N GLU A 21 -0.98 17.16 -8.16
CA GLU A 21 -2.11 18.08 -8.04
C GLU A 21 -3.31 17.67 -8.88
N ALA A 22 -4.48 18.18 -8.54
CA ALA A 22 -5.63 18.14 -9.43
C ALA A 22 -5.29 18.81 -10.77
N PHE A 23 -5.75 18.26 -11.90
CA PHE A 23 -5.29 18.67 -13.22
C PHE A 23 -5.50 20.17 -13.55
N ALA A 24 -6.53 20.80 -12.99
CA ALA A 24 -6.74 22.24 -13.13
C ALA A 24 -5.65 23.06 -12.40
N ALA A 25 -5.29 22.66 -11.18
CA ALA A 25 -4.20 23.28 -10.43
C ALA A 25 -2.84 23.00 -11.08
N ALA A 26 -2.64 21.80 -11.63
CA ALA A 26 -1.45 21.46 -12.39
C ALA A 26 -1.29 22.34 -13.64
N ALA A 27 -2.36 22.58 -14.40
CA ALA A 27 -2.34 23.52 -15.53
C ALA A 27 -1.96 24.96 -15.09
N ALA A 28 -2.47 25.42 -13.94
CA ALA A 28 -2.08 26.70 -13.37
C ALA A 28 -0.58 26.74 -13.02
N LYS A 29 -0.02 25.66 -12.45
CA LYS A 29 1.42 25.54 -12.18
C LYS A 29 2.28 25.58 -13.46
N VAL A 30 1.82 24.95 -14.56
CA VAL A 30 2.53 25.06 -15.85
C VAL A 30 2.60 26.52 -16.30
N LYS A 31 1.49 27.25 -16.24
CA LYS A 31 1.46 28.68 -16.58
C LYS A 31 2.36 29.51 -15.68
N GLU A 32 2.32 29.28 -14.37
CA GLU A 32 3.12 30.01 -13.38
C GLU A 32 4.63 29.81 -13.60
N HIS A 33 5.08 28.56 -13.73
CA HIS A 33 6.52 28.25 -13.75
C HIS A 33 7.16 28.29 -15.14
N TYR A 34 6.37 28.13 -16.21
CA TYR A 34 6.88 28.05 -17.58
C TYR A 34 6.30 29.12 -18.52
N GLY A 35 5.33 29.92 -18.08
CA GLY A 35 4.70 30.97 -18.90
C GLY A 35 3.82 30.43 -20.04
N VAL A 36 3.57 29.12 -20.07
CA VAL A 36 2.78 28.46 -21.13
C VAL A 36 1.40 28.11 -20.62
N GLU A 37 0.37 28.60 -21.31
CA GLU A 37 -1.00 28.20 -21.04
C GLU A 37 -1.33 26.89 -21.76
N VAL A 38 -1.75 25.89 -21.00
CA VAL A 38 -2.13 24.57 -21.52
C VAL A 38 -3.53 24.22 -21.06
N PRO A 39 -4.35 23.55 -21.90
CA PRO A 39 -5.67 23.13 -21.48
C PRO A 39 -5.56 22.00 -20.43
N VAL A 40 -6.47 21.97 -19.46
CA VAL A 40 -6.54 20.93 -18.42
C VAL A 40 -6.57 19.52 -19.02
N SER A 41 -7.20 19.37 -20.19
CA SER A 41 -7.25 18.10 -20.93
C SER A 41 -5.88 17.63 -21.41
N ALA A 42 -4.96 18.54 -21.78
CA ALA A 42 -3.60 18.17 -22.17
C ALA A 42 -2.80 17.67 -20.96
N VAL A 43 -2.88 18.39 -19.83
CA VAL A 43 -2.21 17.97 -18.58
C VAL A 43 -2.67 16.57 -18.17
N ARG A 44 -4.00 16.35 -18.14
CA ARG A 44 -4.56 15.02 -17.87
C ARG A 44 -4.09 13.99 -18.89
N GLY A 45 -4.17 14.31 -20.17
CA GLY A 45 -3.82 13.40 -21.28
C GLY A 45 -2.39 12.87 -21.15
N PHE A 46 -1.41 13.77 -21.08
CA PHE A 46 0.00 13.37 -20.94
C PHE A 46 0.29 12.70 -19.61
N THR A 47 -0.31 13.16 -18.49
CA THR A 47 -0.12 12.48 -17.20
C THR A 47 -0.60 11.02 -17.26
N GLU A 48 -1.78 10.78 -17.84
CA GLU A 48 -2.34 9.45 -17.98
C GLU A 48 -1.57 8.61 -19.00
N GLU A 49 -1.08 9.20 -20.09
CA GLU A 49 -0.26 8.55 -21.12
C GLU A 49 1.07 8.05 -20.54
N HIS A 50 1.83 8.93 -19.88
CA HIS A 50 3.08 8.55 -19.23
C HIS A 50 2.83 7.57 -18.07
N GLY A 51 1.74 7.72 -17.32
CA GLY A 51 1.32 6.74 -16.32
C GLY A 51 0.99 5.37 -16.92
N ALA A 52 0.40 5.32 -18.12
CA ALA A 52 0.16 4.07 -18.84
C ALA A 52 1.46 3.43 -19.34
N ALA A 53 2.41 4.22 -19.83
CA ALA A 53 3.74 3.73 -20.21
C ALA A 53 4.49 3.15 -19.01
N MET A 54 4.45 3.84 -17.85
CA MET A 54 5.03 3.33 -16.61
C MET A 54 4.36 2.03 -16.14
N LEU A 55 3.03 1.95 -16.24
CA LEU A 55 2.27 0.73 -15.96
C LEU A 55 2.70 -0.43 -16.88
N GLY A 56 2.89 -0.15 -18.18
CA GLY A 56 3.35 -1.15 -19.16
C GLY A 56 4.79 -1.63 -18.95
N GLN A 57 5.61 -0.85 -18.25
CA GLN A 57 7.00 -1.18 -17.90
C GLN A 57 7.13 -1.86 -16.54
N GLU A 58 6.02 -2.10 -15.83
CA GLU A 58 6.05 -2.77 -14.55
C GLU A 58 6.61 -4.19 -14.68
N LYS A 59 7.76 -4.41 -14.03
CA LYS A 59 8.40 -5.70 -14.01
C LYS A 59 7.60 -6.70 -13.17
N ARG A 60 7.61 -7.94 -13.64
CA ARG A 60 7.03 -9.13 -12.99
C ARG A 60 8.11 -9.91 -12.26
N LYS A 61 7.70 -10.83 -11.40
CA LYS A 61 8.64 -11.72 -10.69
C LYS A 61 9.46 -12.56 -11.67
N SER A 62 8.84 -12.98 -12.78
CA SER A 62 9.48 -13.77 -13.84
C SER A 62 10.60 -13.03 -14.58
N ASP A 63 10.66 -11.70 -14.50
CA ASP A 63 11.71 -10.90 -15.13
C ASP A 63 13.02 -10.88 -14.31
N TRP A 64 13.08 -11.62 -13.19
CA TRP A 64 14.22 -11.67 -12.26
C TRP A 64 14.84 -13.09 -12.12
N PRO A 65 15.33 -13.71 -13.21
CA PRO A 65 15.85 -15.08 -13.16
C PRO A 65 17.10 -15.22 -12.28
N GLU A 66 17.98 -14.22 -12.24
CA GLU A 66 19.25 -14.26 -11.48
C GLU A 66 19.07 -14.03 -9.97
N GLY A 67 17.95 -13.42 -9.56
CA GLY A 67 17.64 -13.22 -8.14
C GLY A 67 17.43 -14.54 -7.41
N ALA A 68 17.02 -15.58 -8.14
CA ALA A 68 16.76 -16.89 -7.58
C ALA A 68 18.01 -17.65 -7.17
N ASP A 69 19.19 -17.44 -7.77
CA ASP A 69 20.40 -18.27 -7.53
C ASP A 69 21.49 -17.63 -6.67
N ARG A 70 21.38 -16.33 -6.38
CA ARG A 70 22.29 -15.63 -5.46
C ARG A 70 21.90 -15.84 -3.99
N PRO A 71 22.84 -15.72 -3.03
CA PRO A 71 22.51 -15.78 -1.61
C PRO A 71 21.55 -14.66 -1.17
N GLY A 72 21.71 -13.46 -1.72
CA GLY A 72 20.90 -12.27 -1.36
C GLY A 72 21.42 -11.55 -0.12
N VAL A 73 20.71 -10.49 0.29
CA VAL A 73 20.98 -9.80 1.57
C VAL A 73 20.53 -10.66 2.77
N PRO A 74 21.07 -10.48 3.99
CA PRO A 74 20.75 -11.36 5.11
C PRO A 74 19.27 -11.34 5.53
N VAL A 75 18.67 -10.15 5.56
CA VAL A 75 17.28 -9.95 5.97
C VAL A 75 16.67 -8.78 5.20
N LEU A 76 15.37 -8.90 4.88
CA LEU A 76 14.53 -7.81 4.41
C LEU A 76 13.34 -7.66 5.33
N ILE A 77 12.91 -6.43 5.52
CA ILE A 77 11.61 -6.08 6.09
C ILE A 77 10.63 -5.98 4.93
N ALA A 78 9.44 -6.55 5.09
CA ALA A 78 8.41 -6.62 4.08
C ALA A 78 7.04 -6.32 4.70
N GLU A 79 6.29 -5.40 4.10
CA GLU A 79 4.96 -5.02 4.59
C GLU A 79 3.97 -4.92 3.43
N MET A 80 2.71 -5.21 3.72
CA MET A 80 1.59 -5.05 2.79
C MET A 80 0.40 -4.47 3.54
N ASP A 81 -0.40 -3.68 2.84
CA ASP A 81 -1.66 -3.16 3.38
C ASP A 81 -2.63 -2.80 2.24
N GLY A 82 -3.92 -2.77 2.56
CA GLY A 82 -5.01 -2.35 1.68
C GLY A 82 -5.51 -0.95 2.00
N SER A 83 -5.77 -0.13 0.98
CA SER A 83 -6.37 1.19 1.13
C SER A 83 -7.50 1.41 0.13
N MET A 84 -8.66 1.84 0.62
CA MET A 84 -9.81 2.18 -0.21
C MET A 84 -9.60 3.50 -0.96
N LEU A 85 -9.67 3.45 -2.30
CA LEU A 85 -9.58 4.59 -3.22
C LEU A 85 -10.91 4.83 -3.96
N PRO A 86 -11.26 6.10 -4.24
CA PRO A 86 -12.53 6.45 -4.85
C PRO A 86 -12.55 6.16 -6.35
N VAL A 87 -13.53 5.38 -6.80
CA VAL A 87 -13.73 5.02 -8.21
C VAL A 87 -15.10 5.48 -8.73
N VAL A 88 -15.16 5.73 -10.04
CA VAL A 88 -16.40 6.06 -10.75
C VAL A 88 -16.56 5.19 -11.98
N GLU A 89 -17.77 4.67 -12.13
CA GLU A 89 -18.24 3.95 -13.29
C GLU A 89 -19.34 4.74 -13.97
N THR A 90 -19.40 4.66 -15.29
CA THR A 90 -20.47 5.26 -16.10
C THR A 90 -20.86 4.24 -17.15
N ALA A 91 -22.16 4.01 -17.32
CA ALA A 91 -22.62 3.12 -18.39
C ALA A 91 -22.14 3.61 -19.77
N GLU A 92 -21.77 2.68 -20.62
CA GLU A 92 -21.54 2.92 -22.05
C GLU A 92 -22.81 2.53 -22.81
N ALA A 93 -23.16 3.28 -23.85
CA ALA A 93 -24.32 2.94 -24.66
C ALA A 93 -24.06 1.62 -25.40
N GLY A 94 -25.04 0.71 -25.39
CA GLY A 94 -24.95 -0.54 -26.15
C GLY A 94 -24.84 -0.27 -27.65
N VAL A 95 -24.38 -1.26 -28.41
CA VAL A 95 -24.30 -1.16 -29.87
C VAL A 95 -25.71 -0.95 -30.43
N GLY A 96 -25.95 0.21 -31.07
CA GLY A 96 -27.24 0.59 -31.63
C GLY A 96 -28.16 1.41 -30.71
N GLU A 97 -27.74 1.68 -29.48
CA GLU A 97 -28.49 2.55 -28.56
C GLU A 97 -28.10 4.02 -28.70
N ALA A 98 -29.04 4.93 -28.42
CA ALA A 98 -28.76 6.36 -28.41
C ALA A 98 -27.76 6.70 -27.29
N ALA A 99 -26.79 7.57 -27.60
CA ALA A 99 -25.81 8.02 -26.63
C ALA A 99 -26.50 8.66 -25.41
N MET A 100 -26.45 7.99 -24.26
CA MET A 100 -26.94 8.54 -22.99
C MET A 100 -25.91 9.52 -22.40
N ASP A 101 -26.40 10.58 -21.75
CA ASP A 101 -25.55 11.47 -20.96
C ASP A 101 -24.90 10.66 -19.82
N ARG A 102 -23.59 10.41 -19.93
CA ARG A 102 -22.81 9.60 -18.96
C ARG A 102 -22.89 10.16 -17.53
N ARG A 103 -23.25 11.42 -17.34
CA ARG A 103 -23.47 12.00 -16.00
C ARG A 103 -24.67 11.39 -15.30
N LYS A 104 -25.69 10.93 -16.06
CA LYS A 104 -26.91 10.31 -15.53
C LYS A 104 -26.71 8.84 -15.14
N THR A 105 -25.61 8.22 -15.55
CA THR A 105 -25.27 6.82 -15.27
C THR A 105 -24.04 6.71 -14.36
N ARG A 106 -23.71 7.81 -13.66
CA ARG A 106 -22.54 7.92 -12.80
C ARG A 106 -22.77 7.17 -11.50
N HIS A 107 -22.05 6.07 -11.31
CA HIS A 107 -21.98 5.32 -10.06
C HIS A 107 -20.62 5.52 -9.40
N VAL A 108 -20.62 5.82 -8.12
CA VAL A 108 -19.41 6.04 -7.33
C VAL A 108 -19.26 4.94 -6.30
N GLY A 109 -18.03 4.57 -6.02
CA GLY A 109 -17.73 3.51 -5.07
C GLY A 109 -16.28 3.57 -4.59
N TRP A 110 -15.94 2.61 -3.75
CA TRP A 110 -14.59 2.46 -3.23
C TRP A 110 -14.01 1.16 -3.73
N LYS A 111 -12.78 1.22 -4.25
CA LYS A 111 -12.02 0.04 -4.64
C LYS A 111 -10.74 -0.03 -3.82
N GLU A 112 -10.45 -1.21 -3.32
CA GLU A 112 -9.22 -1.45 -2.58
C GLU A 112 -8.01 -1.42 -3.51
N ALA A 113 -7.04 -0.59 -3.18
CA ALA A 113 -5.69 -0.64 -3.72
C ALA A 113 -4.78 -1.28 -2.68
N ARG A 114 -3.89 -2.17 -3.11
CA ARG A 114 -2.94 -2.84 -2.22
C ARG A 114 -1.56 -2.26 -2.46
N LEU A 115 -0.89 -1.85 -1.39
CA LEU A 115 0.50 -1.41 -1.41
C LEU A 115 1.36 -2.53 -0.81
N ALA A 116 2.56 -2.67 -1.33
CA ALA A 116 3.60 -3.55 -0.82
C ALA A 116 4.91 -2.77 -0.77
N LEU A 117 5.73 -3.05 0.23
CA LEU A 117 7.09 -2.55 0.31
C LEU A 117 8.07 -3.60 0.78
N ALA A 118 9.33 -3.44 0.39
CA ALA A 118 10.43 -4.20 0.97
C ALA A 118 11.73 -3.38 1.00
N HIS A 119 12.53 -3.58 2.04
CA HIS A 119 13.84 -2.96 2.20
C HIS A 119 14.73 -3.72 3.18
N ALA A 120 16.04 -3.50 3.11
CA ALA A 120 16.95 -3.99 4.14
C ALA A 120 16.84 -3.12 5.42
N PRO A 121 17.06 -3.69 6.62
CA PRO A 121 17.14 -2.91 7.84
C PRO A 121 18.13 -1.74 7.73
N GLY A 122 17.74 -0.57 8.23
CA GLY A 122 18.54 0.67 8.16
C GLY A 122 18.49 1.39 6.81
N SER A 123 17.85 0.81 5.78
CA SER A 123 17.58 1.52 4.53
C SER A 123 16.46 2.55 4.71
N VAL A 124 16.63 3.73 4.10
CA VAL A 124 15.61 4.80 4.05
C VAL A 124 14.92 4.89 2.68
N THR A 125 15.24 3.97 1.77
CA THR A 125 14.71 3.93 0.40
C THR A 125 14.03 2.58 0.16
N PRO A 126 12.77 2.41 0.57
CA PRO A 126 12.05 1.17 0.33
C PRO A 126 11.70 1.01 -1.14
N SER A 127 11.70 -0.23 -1.62
CA SER A 127 11.09 -0.55 -2.91
C SER A 127 9.60 -0.74 -2.70
N LEU A 128 8.79 0.01 -3.44
CA LEU A 128 7.34 0.01 -3.38
C LEU A 128 6.73 -0.62 -4.63
N GLY A 129 5.58 -1.26 -4.45
CA GLY A 129 4.75 -1.79 -5.53
C GLY A 129 3.28 -1.70 -5.13
N ALA A 130 2.39 -1.45 -6.09
CA ALA A 130 0.96 -1.34 -5.80
C ALA A 130 0.11 -1.94 -6.92
N THR A 131 -1.12 -2.35 -6.59
CA THR A 131 -2.10 -2.81 -7.58
C THR A 131 -3.54 -2.51 -7.15
N LEU A 132 -4.45 -2.41 -8.12
CA LEU A 132 -5.91 -2.46 -7.92
C LEU A 132 -6.50 -3.83 -8.25
N GLY A 133 -5.69 -4.79 -8.65
CA GLY A 133 -6.15 -6.13 -8.97
C GLY A 133 -6.16 -7.03 -7.75
N SER A 134 -5.87 -8.31 -7.95
CA SER A 134 -6.11 -9.35 -6.96
C SER A 134 -5.09 -9.35 -5.81
N VAL A 135 -5.33 -10.19 -4.80
CA VAL A 135 -4.38 -10.41 -3.71
C VAL A 135 -3.10 -11.07 -4.21
N GLU A 136 -3.19 -11.94 -5.21
CA GLU A 136 -2.04 -12.62 -5.84
C GLU A 136 -1.15 -11.64 -6.60
N GLU A 137 -1.75 -10.69 -7.33
CA GLU A 137 -0.99 -9.62 -7.96
C GLU A 137 -0.27 -8.76 -6.91
N ALA A 138 -0.91 -8.49 -5.77
CA ALA A 138 -0.27 -7.76 -4.68
C ALA A 138 0.91 -8.54 -4.09
N GLY A 139 0.76 -9.86 -3.90
CA GLY A 139 1.86 -10.74 -3.52
C GLY A 139 3.00 -10.72 -4.54
N GLU A 140 2.70 -10.72 -5.84
CA GLU A 140 3.71 -10.57 -6.89
C GLU A 140 4.44 -9.22 -6.76
N ARG A 141 3.72 -8.12 -6.48
CA ARG A 141 4.35 -6.81 -6.22
C ARG A 141 5.27 -6.85 -5.01
N LEU A 142 4.90 -7.53 -3.93
CA LEU A 142 5.78 -7.71 -2.77
C LEU A 142 7.06 -8.47 -3.15
N ALA A 143 6.94 -9.57 -3.89
CA ALA A 143 8.09 -10.35 -4.34
C ALA A 143 9.04 -9.53 -5.23
N VAL A 144 8.51 -8.74 -6.17
CA VAL A 144 9.31 -7.82 -7.00
C VAL A 144 10.01 -6.78 -6.13
N CYS A 145 9.35 -6.24 -5.10
CA CYS A 145 9.98 -5.31 -4.18
C CYS A 145 11.15 -5.96 -3.43
N ALA A 146 10.96 -7.17 -2.92
CA ALA A 146 12.01 -7.91 -2.23
C ALA A 146 13.20 -8.21 -3.16
N LEU A 147 12.93 -8.62 -4.40
CA LEU A 147 13.98 -8.87 -5.41
C LEU A 147 14.80 -7.61 -5.72
N LYS A 148 14.12 -6.47 -5.92
CA LYS A 148 14.76 -5.15 -6.08
C LYS A 148 15.59 -4.76 -4.85
N ALA A 149 15.11 -5.06 -3.65
CA ALA A 149 15.79 -4.79 -2.40
C ALA A 149 16.97 -5.75 -2.09
N GLY A 150 17.20 -6.77 -2.92
CA GLY A 150 18.35 -7.65 -2.78
C GLY A 150 18.04 -9.08 -2.35
N ALA A 151 16.78 -9.52 -2.39
CA ALA A 151 16.41 -10.89 -2.01
C ALA A 151 17.14 -11.95 -2.87
N GLY A 152 17.50 -13.05 -2.20
CA GLY A 152 18.05 -14.29 -2.77
C GLY A 152 17.69 -15.51 -1.90
N LYS A 153 18.30 -16.68 -2.16
CA LYS A 153 17.93 -17.97 -1.53
C LYS A 153 18.08 -18.01 -0.01
N GLN A 154 18.94 -17.17 0.55
CA GLN A 154 19.26 -17.17 1.98
C GLN A 154 18.71 -15.94 2.71
N THR A 155 18.05 -15.03 1.99
CA THR A 155 17.44 -13.85 2.58
C THR A 155 16.28 -14.24 3.48
N LYS A 156 16.31 -13.83 4.74
CA LYS A 156 15.13 -13.92 5.62
C LYS A 156 14.20 -12.76 5.34
N ILE A 157 12.90 -13.02 5.34
CA ILE A 157 11.86 -11.99 5.16
C ILE A 157 11.16 -11.81 6.50
N HIS A 158 11.37 -10.66 7.13
CA HIS A 158 10.62 -10.22 8.29
C HIS A 158 9.36 -9.48 7.83
N GLY A 159 8.23 -10.20 7.82
CA GLY A 159 6.94 -9.68 7.41
C GLY A 159 6.22 -9.01 8.59
N VAL A 160 5.71 -7.79 8.42
CA VAL A 160 4.88 -7.12 9.44
C VAL A 160 3.56 -6.65 8.82
N GLY A 161 2.45 -6.85 9.54
CA GLY A 161 1.13 -6.35 9.11
C GLY A 161 0.01 -6.66 10.10
N ASP A 162 -1.21 -6.26 9.77
CA ASP A 162 -2.39 -6.31 10.64
C ASP A 162 -2.97 -7.72 10.92
N GLY A 163 -2.36 -8.78 10.37
CA GLY A 163 -2.86 -10.15 10.50
C GLY A 163 -3.99 -10.51 9.52
N ALA A 164 -4.29 -9.68 8.51
CA ALA A 164 -5.24 -10.06 7.49
C ALA A 164 -4.82 -11.38 6.82
N ALA A 165 -5.76 -12.33 6.73
CA ALA A 165 -5.49 -13.68 6.21
C ALA A 165 -4.81 -13.66 4.84
N TRP A 166 -5.26 -12.78 3.94
CA TRP A 166 -4.67 -12.65 2.60
C TRP A 166 -3.22 -12.15 2.64
N ILE A 167 -2.82 -11.32 3.61
CA ILE A 167 -1.41 -10.87 3.74
C ILE A 167 -0.53 -12.04 4.19
N ILE A 168 -0.99 -12.79 5.20
CA ILE A 168 -0.29 -13.97 5.71
C ILE A 168 -0.11 -15.00 4.59
N GLU A 169 -1.19 -15.29 3.86
CA GLU A 169 -1.18 -16.21 2.72
C GLU A 169 -0.23 -15.74 1.61
N GLN A 170 -0.21 -14.45 1.27
CA GLN A 170 0.73 -13.93 0.26
C GLN A 170 2.18 -13.95 0.74
N MET A 171 2.45 -13.67 2.03
CA MET A 171 3.80 -13.76 2.59
C MET A 171 4.33 -15.20 2.49
N GLU A 172 3.51 -16.19 2.85
CA GLU A 172 3.84 -17.61 2.71
C GLU A 172 3.98 -18.03 1.24
N ALA A 173 3.03 -17.64 0.38
CA ALA A 173 3.06 -18.01 -1.04
C ALA A 173 4.30 -17.47 -1.77
N GLN A 174 4.78 -16.28 -1.41
CA GLN A 174 5.90 -15.65 -2.11
C GLN A 174 7.26 -16.06 -1.60
N PHE A 175 7.39 -16.36 -0.30
CA PHE A 175 8.68 -16.55 0.37
C PHE A 175 8.80 -17.88 1.14
N GLY A 176 7.70 -18.59 1.37
CA GLY A 176 7.69 -19.88 2.06
C GLY A 176 8.46 -19.84 3.38
N SER A 177 9.40 -20.77 3.55
CA SER A 177 10.22 -20.89 4.76
C SER A 177 11.21 -19.74 4.98
N GLN A 178 11.40 -18.85 4.00
CA GLN A 178 12.20 -17.64 4.19
C GLN A 178 11.44 -16.56 4.98
N ALA A 179 10.10 -16.62 5.03
CA ALA A 179 9.29 -15.64 5.74
C ALA A 179 9.07 -15.98 7.21
N GLN A 180 9.15 -14.95 8.04
CA GLN A 180 8.66 -14.92 9.40
C GLN A 180 7.69 -13.74 9.49
N TYR A 181 6.40 -14.03 9.66
CA TYR A 181 5.36 -13.02 9.79
C TYR A 181 5.15 -12.66 11.26
N LEU A 182 5.04 -11.37 11.53
CA LEU A 182 4.77 -10.79 12.84
C LEU A 182 3.53 -9.89 12.73
N VAL A 183 2.55 -10.12 13.60
CA VAL A 183 1.39 -9.23 13.69
C VAL A 183 1.83 -7.88 14.24
N ASP A 184 1.35 -6.81 13.62
CA ASP A 184 1.56 -5.43 14.04
C ASP A 184 1.15 -5.26 15.50
N PHE A 185 2.15 -4.89 16.31
CA PHE A 185 2.00 -4.70 17.74
C PHE A 185 1.00 -3.58 18.08
N TYR A 186 1.02 -2.47 17.36
CA TYR A 186 0.14 -1.32 17.60
C TYR A 186 -1.29 -1.62 17.16
N HIS A 187 -1.46 -2.37 16.07
CA HIS A 187 -2.78 -2.89 15.69
C HIS A 187 -3.36 -3.82 16.76
N LEU A 188 -2.55 -4.73 17.31
CA LEU A 188 -2.95 -5.56 18.45
C LEU A 188 -3.27 -4.69 19.70
N CYS A 189 -2.52 -3.62 19.93
CA CYS A 189 -2.78 -2.69 21.03
C CYS A 189 -4.12 -1.98 20.90
N ASP A 190 -4.65 -1.73 19.70
CA ASP A 190 -5.99 -1.16 19.52
C ASP A 190 -7.08 -2.10 20.03
N TYR A 191 -6.97 -3.41 19.73
CA TYR A 191 -7.86 -4.42 20.31
C TYR A 191 -7.75 -4.47 21.83
N LEU A 192 -6.52 -4.44 22.34
CA LEU A 192 -6.25 -4.44 23.78
C LEU A 192 -6.83 -3.19 24.46
N ALA A 193 -6.74 -2.03 23.82
CA ALA A 193 -7.30 -0.78 24.32
C ALA A 193 -8.83 -0.81 24.32
N ALA A 194 -9.46 -1.39 23.31
CA ALA A 194 -10.91 -1.58 23.30
C ALA A 194 -11.37 -2.51 24.45
N ALA A 195 -10.65 -3.61 24.69
CA ALA A 195 -10.92 -4.52 25.80
C ALA A 195 -10.68 -3.85 27.16
N GLY A 196 -9.58 -3.11 27.32
CA GLY A 196 -9.21 -2.42 28.56
C GLY A 196 -10.28 -1.42 29.04
N LYS A 197 -10.97 -0.75 28.12
CA LYS A 197 -12.11 0.15 28.46
C LYS A 197 -13.23 -0.59 29.19
N VAL A 198 -13.48 -1.85 28.86
CA VAL A 198 -14.51 -2.68 29.49
C VAL A 198 -14.02 -3.25 30.82
N ILE A 199 -12.75 -3.68 30.88
CA ILE A 199 -12.20 -4.40 32.04
C ILE A 199 -11.90 -3.46 33.21
N VAL A 200 -11.20 -2.35 32.96
CA VAL A 200 -10.66 -1.48 34.02
C VAL A 200 -11.18 -0.04 33.99
N GLY A 201 -11.96 0.33 32.97
CA GLY A 201 -12.54 1.67 32.85
C GLY A 201 -11.46 2.77 32.90
N ASN A 202 -11.46 3.58 33.97
CA ASN A 202 -10.57 4.73 34.13
C ASN A 202 -9.10 4.36 34.41
N ASP A 203 -8.80 3.15 34.87
CA ASP A 203 -7.43 2.69 35.17
C ASP A 203 -6.73 2.06 33.93
N GLN A 204 -7.20 2.40 32.73
CA GLN A 204 -6.76 1.81 31.47
C GLN A 204 -5.25 1.97 31.21
N ALA A 205 -4.65 3.09 31.56
CA ALA A 205 -3.25 3.38 31.21
C ALA A 205 -2.27 2.37 31.84
N ALA A 206 -2.37 2.14 33.15
CA ALA A 206 -1.49 1.22 33.88
C ALA A 206 -1.70 -0.24 33.42
N TRP A 207 -2.96 -0.62 33.18
CA TRP A 207 -3.29 -1.95 32.65
C TRP A 207 -2.73 -2.15 31.24
N MET A 208 -2.84 -1.15 30.36
CA MET A 208 -2.28 -1.20 29.01
C MET A 208 -0.77 -1.33 29.05
N GLU A 209 -0.07 -0.52 29.85
CA GLU A 209 1.39 -0.60 30.00
C GLU A 209 1.84 -2.00 30.42
N GLU A 210 1.23 -2.56 31.47
CA GLU A 210 1.56 -3.91 31.94
C GLU A 210 1.35 -4.98 30.85
N LYS A 211 0.22 -4.94 30.15
CA LYS A 211 -0.12 -5.95 29.13
C LYS A 211 0.72 -5.80 27.86
N MET A 212 1.07 -4.58 27.49
CA MET A 212 2.03 -4.30 26.41
C MET A 212 3.41 -4.87 26.73
N GLU A 213 3.90 -4.71 27.96
CA GLU A 213 5.18 -5.31 28.38
C GLU A 213 5.11 -6.84 28.37
N TRP A 214 3.99 -7.44 28.81
CA TRP A 214 3.80 -8.89 28.69
C TRP A 214 3.86 -9.37 27.23
N LEU A 215 3.21 -8.65 26.30
CA LEU A 215 3.27 -8.98 24.88
C LEU A 215 4.70 -8.88 24.34
N LYS A 216 5.43 -7.80 24.66
CA LYS A 216 6.85 -7.64 24.26
C LYS A 216 7.76 -8.73 24.83
N ASP A 217 7.39 -9.31 25.96
CA ASP A 217 8.07 -10.46 26.57
C ASP A 217 7.57 -11.83 26.06
N ASN A 218 6.74 -11.85 25.02
CA ASN A 218 6.07 -13.04 24.46
C ASN A 218 5.15 -13.78 25.45
N ARG A 219 4.70 -13.10 26.51
CA ARG A 219 3.74 -13.62 27.50
C ARG A 219 2.29 -13.44 27.04
N TRP A 220 2.02 -13.64 25.75
CA TRP A 220 0.68 -13.50 25.16
C TRP A 220 -0.36 -14.44 25.78
N LYS A 221 0.07 -15.62 26.28
CA LYS A 221 -0.80 -16.54 27.02
C LYS A 221 -1.33 -15.93 28.30
N ASP A 222 -0.50 -15.18 29.02
CA ASP A 222 -0.90 -14.53 30.26
C ASP A 222 -1.88 -13.37 29.97
N VAL A 223 -1.74 -12.72 28.82
CA VAL A 223 -2.73 -11.74 28.34
C VAL A 223 -4.06 -12.42 28.04
N LEU A 224 -4.07 -13.58 27.35
CA LEU A 224 -5.31 -14.34 27.13
C LEU A 224 -6.00 -14.76 28.43
N GLU A 225 -5.23 -15.23 29.42
CA GLU A 225 -5.78 -15.59 30.73
C GLU A 225 -6.32 -14.35 31.48
N ALA A 226 -5.70 -13.18 31.33
CA ALA A 226 -6.21 -11.94 31.90
C ALA A 226 -7.51 -11.45 31.22
N LEU A 227 -7.72 -11.75 29.94
CA LEU A 227 -8.94 -11.41 29.21
C LEU A 227 -10.09 -12.38 29.52
N ARG A 228 -9.79 -13.66 29.79
CA ARG A 228 -10.77 -14.75 29.90
C ARG A 228 -11.94 -14.48 30.88
N PRO A 229 -11.74 -13.93 32.09
CA PRO A 229 -12.85 -13.68 33.03
C PRO A 229 -13.87 -12.64 32.54
N PHE A 230 -13.50 -11.83 31.54
CA PHE A 230 -14.28 -10.70 31.07
C PHE A 230 -14.89 -10.93 29.68
N LEU A 231 -14.81 -12.17 29.16
CA LEU A 231 -15.38 -12.50 27.85
C LEU A 231 -16.89 -12.28 27.85
N GLU A 232 -17.35 -11.48 26.88
CA GLU A 232 -18.76 -11.24 26.68
C GLU A 232 -19.45 -12.52 26.15
N PRO A 233 -20.70 -12.80 26.59
CA PRO A 233 -21.47 -13.95 26.12
C PRO A 233 -21.65 -13.99 24.60
N ALA A 234 -21.73 -15.19 24.02
CA ALA A 234 -21.80 -15.39 22.57
C ALA A 234 -23.02 -14.75 21.87
N ASN A 235 -24.07 -14.41 22.62
CA ASN A 235 -25.25 -13.73 22.11
C ASN A 235 -25.10 -12.19 22.01
N VAL A 236 -24.04 -11.62 22.59
CA VAL A 236 -23.70 -10.19 22.40
C VAL A 236 -23.12 -10.02 21.00
N ALA A 237 -23.53 -8.98 20.27
CA ALA A 237 -22.99 -8.71 18.94
C ALA A 237 -21.49 -8.41 18.99
N ASP A 238 -20.73 -8.82 17.97
CA ASP A 238 -19.27 -8.63 17.95
C ASP A 238 -18.83 -7.16 18.02
N SER A 239 -19.64 -6.24 17.50
CA SER A 239 -19.42 -4.79 17.63
C SER A 239 -19.51 -4.28 19.07
N GLU A 240 -20.11 -5.05 19.97
CA GLU A 240 -20.32 -4.72 21.38
C GLU A 240 -19.55 -5.65 22.31
N ALA A 241 -18.67 -6.51 21.76
CA ALA A 241 -17.89 -7.50 22.50
C ALA A 241 -16.36 -7.32 22.29
N PRO A 242 -15.79 -6.17 22.69
CA PRO A 242 -14.39 -5.87 22.46
C PRO A 242 -13.42 -6.82 23.18
N VAL A 243 -13.77 -7.36 24.36
CA VAL A 243 -12.89 -8.32 25.07
C VAL A 243 -12.81 -9.62 24.28
N ARG A 244 -13.95 -10.15 23.83
CA ARG A 244 -14.01 -11.34 22.97
C ARG A 244 -13.32 -11.11 21.63
N ALA A 245 -13.46 -9.93 21.03
CA ALA A 245 -12.76 -9.58 19.79
C ALA A 245 -11.24 -9.61 19.99
N CYS A 246 -10.73 -8.99 21.06
CA CYS A 246 -9.31 -9.01 21.41
C CYS A 246 -8.82 -10.44 21.68
N PHE A 247 -9.52 -11.21 22.52
CA PHE A 247 -9.18 -12.60 22.84
C PHE A 247 -9.09 -13.47 21.59
N ARG A 248 -10.09 -13.36 20.69
CA ARG A 248 -10.13 -14.10 19.43
C ARG A 248 -9.00 -13.68 18.49
N TYR A 249 -8.74 -12.39 18.38
CA TYR A 249 -7.64 -11.88 17.55
C TYR A 249 -6.29 -12.41 18.03
N LEU A 250 -5.99 -12.29 19.33
CA LEU A 250 -4.75 -12.79 19.93
C LEU A 250 -4.61 -14.32 19.79
N SER A 251 -5.72 -15.06 19.98
CA SER A 251 -5.74 -16.52 19.86
C SER A 251 -5.50 -16.99 18.43
N ASN A 252 -6.13 -16.34 17.44
CA ASN A 252 -6.00 -16.71 16.03
C ASN A 252 -4.59 -16.44 15.48
N HIS A 253 -3.85 -15.51 16.09
CA HIS A 253 -2.53 -15.10 15.65
C HIS A 253 -1.40 -15.56 16.56
N SER A 254 -1.62 -16.52 17.47
CA SER A 254 -0.64 -16.90 18.49
C SER A 254 0.74 -17.34 17.96
N HIS A 255 0.83 -17.71 16.68
CA HIS A 255 2.07 -18.10 16.00
C HIS A 255 2.88 -16.91 15.45
N PHE A 256 2.29 -15.70 15.45
CA PHE A 256 2.84 -14.48 14.84
C PHE A 256 3.15 -13.39 15.87
N LEU A 257 3.40 -13.76 17.13
CA LEU A 257 3.55 -12.83 18.27
C LEU A 257 4.95 -12.90 18.91
N ASP A 258 5.99 -13.24 18.15
CA ASP A 258 7.39 -13.25 18.65
C ASP A 258 8.00 -11.83 18.66
N TYR A 259 7.40 -10.95 19.47
CA TYR A 259 7.85 -9.58 19.64
C TYR A 259 9.24 -9.50 20.29
N LYS A 260 9.51 -10.36 21.26
CA LYS A 260 10.80 -10.41 21.95
C LYS A 260 11.94 -10.74 20.98
N GLY A 261 11.73 -11.72 20.10
CA GLY A 261 12.69 -12.10 19.07
C GLY A 261 12.94 -10.97 18.08
N ALA A 262 11.87 -10.34 17.58
CA ALA A 262 11.98 -9.20 16.67
C ALA A 262 12.74 -8.01 17.30
N LEU A 263 12.40 -7.63 18.53
CA LEU A 263 13.08 -6.56 19.27
C LEU A 263 14.56 -6.88 19.52
N ALA A 264 14.88 -8.11 19.92
CA ALA A 264 16.27 -8.55 20.13
C ALA A 264 17.10 -8.54 18.83
N ALA A 265 16.46 -8.76 17.68
CA ALA A 265 17.07 -8.68 16.36
C ALA A 265 17.11 -7.25 15.78
N GLY A 266 16.56 -6.25 16.48
CA GLY A 266 16.46 -4.87 15.98
C GLY A 266 15.49 -4.72 14.80
N LEU A 267 14.51 -5.62 14.67
CA LEU A 267 13.50 -5.62 13.62
C LEU A 267 12.24 -4.86 14.06
N PRO A 268 11.51 -4.23 13.13
CA PRO A 268 10.28 -3.51 13.46
C PRO A 268 9.19 -4.46 13.95
N ILE A 269 8.36 -3.97 14.88
CA ILE A 269 7.20 -4.71 15.41
C ILE A 269 5.86 -4.10 14.99
N GLY A 270 5.88 -3.02 14.21
CA GLY A 270 4.69 -2.35 13.69
C GLY A 270 4.88 -1.95 12.24
N SER A 271 3.78 -1.82 11.52
CA SER A 271 3.66 -1.60 10.08
C SER A 271 3.47 -0.12 9.72
N GLY A 272 4.04 0.78 10.52
CA GLY A 272 3.89 2.23 10.32
C GLY A 272 4.51 2.72 9.00
N GLU A 273 5.43 1.95 8.40
CA GLU A 273 6.05 2.29 7.12
C GLU A 273 5.06 2.13 5.95
N ILE A 274 4.31 1.03 5.88
CA ILE A 274 3.30 0.83 4.83
C ILE A 274 2.14 1.83 4.96
N GLU A 275 1.72 2.16 6.18
CA GLU A 275 0.73 3.22 6.42
C GLU A 275 1.22 4.59 5.94
N SER A 276 2.50 4.89 6.17
CA SER A 276 3.14 6.09 5.61
C SER A 276 3.14 6.05 4.09
N GLY A 277 3.47 4.87 3.52
CA GLY A 277 3.32 4.53 2.11
C GLY A 277 1.97 4.95 1.54
N HIS A 278 0.88 4.56 2.19
CA HIS A 278 -0.47 4.96 1.79
C HIS A 278 -0.64 6.49 1.73
N ARG A 279 -0.12 7.23 2.71
CA ARG A 279 -0.24 8.69 2.75
C ARG A 279 0.41 9.35 1.53
N TYR A 280 1.65 8.99 1.21
CA TYR A 280 2.39 9.67 0.13
C TYR A 280 2.20 9.03 -1.25
N VAL A 281 1.98 7.72 -1.39
CA VAL A 281 1.73 7.09 -2.70
C VAL A 281 0.30 7.35 -3.14
N PHE A 282 -0.69 7.09 -2.28
CA PHE A 282 -2.10 7.17 -2.65
C PHE A 282 -2.78 8.46 -2.17
N GLN A 283 -2.82 8.72 -0.87
CA GLN A 283 -3.78 9.69 -0.31
C GLN A 283 -3.52 11.11 -0.79
N LYS A 284 -2.24 11.51 -0.87
CA LYS A 284 -1.83 12.86 -1.30
C LYS A 284 -2.42 13.30 -2.65
N ARG A 285 -2.70 12.36 -3.56
CA ARG A 285 -3.22 12.66 -4.91
C ARG A 285 -4.52 11.95 -5.27
N LEU A 286 -4.63 10.68 -4.92
CA LEU A 286 -5.68 9.77 -5.41
C LEU A 286 -6.93 9.81 -4.51
N LYS A 287 -6.78 10.26 -3.25
CA LYS A 287 -7.85 10.36 -2.25
C LYS A 287 -8.06 11.81 -1.78
N ILE A 288 -8.03 12.76 -2.71
CA ILE A 288 -8.36 14.17 -2.44
C ILE A 288 -9.86 14.42 -2.63
N ALA A 289 -10.39 15.45 -1.98
CA ALA A 289 -11.81 15.81 -2.06
C ALA A 289 -12.26 16.00 -3.52
N GLY A 290 -13.41 15.41 -3.87
CA GLY A 290 -14.00 15.51 -5.20
C GLY A 290 -13.33 14.68 -6.31
N SER A 291 -12.23 13.97 -6.03
CA SER A 291 -11.58 13.10 -7.01
C SER A 291 -12.27 11.75 -7.10
N TRP A 292 -12.74 11.41 -8.29
CA TRP A 292 -13.32 10.12 -8.63
C TRP A 292 -12.66 9.61 -9.90
N TRP A 293 -12.18 8.38 -9.87
CA TRP A 293 -11.35 7.84 -10.95
C TRP A 293 -12.05 6.71 -11.70
N LYS A 294 -11.96 6.73 -13.04
CA LYS A 294 -12.16 5.48 -13.77
C LYS A 294 -11.06 4.51 -13.35
N THR A 295 -11.41 3.25 -13.11
CA THR A 295 -10.46 2.21 -12.66
C THR A 295 -9.19 2.16 -13.51
N GLU A 296 -9.32 2.23 -14.85
CA GLU A 296 -8.17 2.22 -15.75
C GLU A 296 -7.26 3.45 -15.61
N ASN A 297 -7.82 4.62 -15.31
CA ASN A 297 -7.01 5.81 -15.08
C ASN A 297 -6.36 5.78 -13.70
N LEU A 298 -7.04 5.18 -12.70
CA LEU A 298 -6.47 5.00 -11.37
C LEU A 298 -5.24 4.08 -11.40
N LYS A 299 -5.26 2.98 -12.17
CA LYS A 299 -4.09 2.10 -12.37
C LYS A 299 -2.87 2.87 -12.91
N LYS A 300 -3.07 3.68 -13.96
CA LYS A 300 -2.02 4.52 -14.56
C LYS A 300 -1.44 5.51 -13.55
N MET A 301 -2.30 6.16 -12.79
CA MET A 301 -1.88 7.08 -11.75
C MET A 301 -1.11 6.37 -10.63
N ILE A 302 -1.55 5.18 -10.19
CA ILE A 302 -0.83 4.38 -9.20
C ILE A 302 0.58 4.04 -9.70
N ALA A 303 0.72 3.53 -10.92
CA ALA A 303 2.02 3.23 -11.51
C ALA A 303 2.94 4.47 -11.53
N LEU A 304 2.42 5.62 -11.96
CA LEU A 304 3.13 6.90 -11.91
C LEU A 304 3.59 7.28 -10.49
N ARG A 305 2.70 7.16 -9.50
CA ARG A 305 3.03 7.46 -8.09
C ARG A 305 4.10 6.50 -7.55
N VAL A 306 4.02 5.22 -7.87
CA VAL A 306 4.99 4.19 -7.46
C VAL A 306 6.36 4.44 -8.09
N VAL A 307 6.43 4.73 -9.40
CA VAL A 307 7.70 5.06 -10.07
C VAL A 307 8.38 6.26 -9.42
N ARG A 308 7.61 7.31 -9.12
CA ARG A 308 8.14 8.50 -8.42
C ARG A 308 8.61 8.17 -7.01
N ALA A 309 7.83 7.41 -6.25
CA ALA A 309 8.18 7.02 -4.89
C ALA A 309 9.45 6.16 -4.83
N ASN A 310 9.70 5.35 -5.86
CA ASN A 310 10.91 4.55 -6.02
C ASN A 310 12.11 5.31 -6.61
N GLY A 311 11.99 6.63 -6.85
CA GLY A 311 13.06 7.43 -7.47
C GLY A 311 13.28 7.19 -8.97
N GLY A 312 12.42 6.42 -9.63
CA GLY A 312 12.55 6.03 -11.04
C GLY A 312 12.18 7.12 -12.06
N TRP A 313 11.99 8.36 -11.62
CA TRP A 313 11.56 9.47 -12.49
C TRP A 313 12.60 9.77 -13.57
N GLU A 314 13.87 9.96 -13.21
CA GLU A 314 14.93 10.27 -14.18
C GLU A 314 15.18 9.11 -15.14
N ASP A 315 15.18 7.88 -14.63
CA ASP A 315 15.36 6.67 -15.43
C ASP A 315 14.27 6.58 -16.51
N TYR A 316 13.01 6.78 -16.13
CA TYR A 316 11.88 6.80 -17.07
C TYR A 316 12.08 7.84 -18.17
N TRP A 317 12.36 9.10 -17.82
CA TRP A 317 12.54 10.17 -18.82
C TRP A 317 13.80 10.00 -19.66
N SER A 318 14.82 9.29 -19.17
CA SER A 318 16.00 8.95 -19.96
C SER A 318 15.65 7.97 -21.09
N VAL A 319 14.74 7.03 -20.86
CA VAL A 319 14.26 6.08 -21.87
C VAL A 319 13.41 6.81 -22.91
N VAL A 320 12.43 7.61 -22.47
CA VAL A 320 11.55 8.38 -23.38
C VAL A 320 12.36 9.26 -24.33
N ARG A 321 13.38 9.97 -23.83
CA ARG A 321 14.26 10.80 -24.69
C ARG A 321 15.09 10.01 -25.68
N LYS A 322 15.46 8.76 -25.36
CA LYS A 322 16.20 7.89 -26.28
C LYS A 322 15.31 7.34 -27.39
N GLU A 323 14.03 7.07 -27.09
CA GLU A 323 13.06 6.60 -28.09
C GLU A 323 12.63 7.70 -29.06
N ALA A 324 12.72 8.97 -28.65
CA ALA A 324 12.39 10.13 -29.46
C ALA A 324 13.54 10.65 -30.35
N ALA A 325 14.77 10.17 -30.14
CA ALA A 325 15.99 10.58 -30.85
C ALA A 325 16.31 9.67 -32.04
#